data_AF-A0A845TSF9-F1
#
_entry.id   AF-A0A845TSF9-F1
#
_cell.length_a   1.000
_cell.length_b   1.000
_cell.length_c   1.000
_cell.angle_alpha   90.00
_cell.angle_beta   90.00
_cell.angle_gamma   90.00
#
_symmetry.space_group_name_H-M   'P 1'
#
loop_
_entity.id
_entity.type
_entity.pdbx_description
1 polymer ?
#
loop_
_entity_poly.entity_id
_entity_poly.type
_entity_poly.pdbx_seq_one_letter_code
_entity_poly.pdbx_strand_id
1 'polypeptide(L)'
;MPKYAQVTWLFVALTVLGSLSAHAQTQQRGPSTPEERTRAVRTAKSLRTDPLTTTTQVDREWLIKWLIEIPDISVKLCSNFLGDLGNSENGYPGAIIASMMASEVSFIIEHPDKTKDSDAVYFAGVEGALDSYQAIQKKELNYHLPHLDELVQKREQGKLKEYVHTDVTGLNVSSGSERESL
;
A
#
# COMPACT_ATOMS: atom_id res chain seq x y z
N MET A 1 66.70 -22.82 -53.82
CA MET A 1 65.53 -22.44 -54.64
C MET A 1 64.36 -23.37 -54.33
N PRO A 2 63.12 -22.86 -54.28
CA PRO A 2 62.13 -23.14 -53.25
C PRO A 2 61.10 -24.21 -53.66
N LYS A 3 60.52 -24.94 -52.70
CA LYS A 3 59.32 -25.76 -52.94
C LYS A 3 58.32 -25.61 -51.80
N TYR A 4 57.38 -24.70 -52.04
CA TYR A 4 55.95 -24.73 -51.70
C TYR A 4 55.52 -25.65 -50.55
N ALA A 5 55.23 -25.04 -49.40
CA ALA A 5 54.58 -25.69 -48.28
C ALA A 5 53.06 -25.80 -48.54
N GLN A 6 52.63 -27.05 -48.73
CA GLN A 6 51.49 -27.72 -48.08
C GLN A 6 50.13 -26.98 -48.04
N VAL A 7 49.30 -27.50 -48.93
CA VAL A 7 47.84 -27.50 -49.06
C VAL A 7 47.11 -27.91 -47.76
N THR A 8 46.22 -27.00 -47.31
CA THR A 8 44.83 -27.19 -46.80
C THR A 8 44.59 -28.03 -45.55
N TRP A 9 43.83 -27.49 -44.56
CA TRP A 9 42.61 -28.10 -43.99
C TRP A 9 41.87 -27.14 -43.02
N LEU A 10 40.55 -27.00 -43.27
CA LEU A 10 39.42 -26.76 -42.35
C LEU A 10 39.30 -25.50 -41.47
N PHE A 11 38.37 -24.64 -41.90
CA PHE A 11 37.08 -24.33 -41.23
C PHE A 11 37.02 -23.89 -39.75
N VAL A 12 36.37 -22.73 -39.57
CA VAL A 12 35.62 -22.25 -38.39
C VAL A 12 36.46 -21.81 -37.19
N ALA A 13 36.77 -20.51 -37.15
CA ALA A 13 36.93 -19.80 -35.88
C ALA A 13 35.71 -18.89 -35.68
N LEU A 14 34.71 -19.48 -35.04
CA LEU A 14 33.47 -18.90 -34.59
C LEU A 14 33.74 -17.65 -33.71
N THR A 15 33.14 -16.54 -34.10
CA THR A 15 33.08 -15.29 -33.34
C THR A 15 32.42 -15.53 -31.98
N VAL A 16 33.19 -15.65 -30.90
CA VAL A 16 32.65 -15.56 -29.54
C VAL A 16 32.58 -14.07 -29.18
N LEU A 17 31.56 -13.41 -29.73
CA LEU A 17 31.04 -12.16 -29.21
C LEU A 17 30.32 -12.53 -27.90
N GLY A 18 31.07 -12.56 -26.81
CA GLY A 18 30.54 -12.85 -25.48
C GLY A 18 29.55 -11.76 -25.08
N SER A 19 28.27 -11.99 -25.35
CA SER A 19 27.18 -11.22 -24.78
C SER A 19 27.27 -11.34 -23.26
N LEU A 20 27.81 -10.32 -22.59
CA LEU A 20 27.48 -10.09 -21.19
C LEU A 20 25.99 -9.74 -21.17
N SER A 21 25.15 -10.76 -21.09
CA SER A 21 23.78 -10.60 -20.60
C SER A 21 23.91 -10.12 -19.16
N ALA A 22 23.92 -8.79 -18.98
CA ALA A 22 23.53 -8.17 -17.74
C ALA A 22 22.12 -8.67 -17.45
N HIS A 23 22.03 -9.80 -16.74
CA HIS A 23 20.81 -10.15 -16.04
C HIS A 23 20.61 -8.98 -15.07
N ALA A 24 19.73 -8.06 -15.45
CA ALA A 24 19.12 -7.16 -14.49
C ALA A 24 18.33 -8.05 -13.54
N GLN A 25 19.06 -8.67 -12.61
CA GLN A 25 18.51 -9.31 -11.45
C GLN A 25 17.82 -8.16 -10.74
N THR A 26 16.49 -8.12 -10.86
CA THR A 26 15.65 -7.18 -10.15
C THR A 26 16.00 -7.44 -8.69
N GLN A 27 16.92 -6.66 -8.11
CA GLN A 27 17.23 -6.76 -6.71
C GLN A 27 15.93 -6.39 -6.01
N GLN A 28 15.22 -7.40 -5.50
CA GLN A 28 14.15 -7.15 -4.56
C GLN A 28 14.75 -6.26 -3.49
N ARG A 29 14.14 -5.08 -3.33
CA ARG A 29 14.61 -4.07 -2.40
C ARG A 29 14.69 -4.69 -0.99
N GLY A 30 15.68 -4.25 -0.21
CA GLY A 30 15.80 -4.66 1.19
C GLY A 30 14.64 -4.14 2.07
N PRO A 31 14.62 -4.51 3.36
CA PRO A 31 13.67 -4.00 4.34
C PRO A 31 13.62 -2.47 4.40
N SER A 32 12.49 -1.94 4.88
CA SER A 32 12.32 -0.51 5.13
C SER A 32 13.36 0.06 6.11
N THR A 33 13.82 1.27 5.82
CA THR A 33 14.77 1.99 6.70
C THR A 33 14.03 2.77 7.80
N PRO A 34 14.70 3.13 8.91
CA PRO A 34 14.11 3.97 9.95
C PRO A 34 13.61 5.33 9.43
N GLU A 35 14.31 5.94 8.49
CA GLU A 35 13.96 7.23 7.90
C GLU A 35 12.67 7.13 7.08
N GLU A 36 12.52 6.03 6.34
CA GLU A 36 11.32 5.78 5.55
C GLU A 36 10.12 5.49 6.46
N ARG A 37 10.30 4.69 7.52
CA ARG A 37 9.25 4.48 8.53
C ARG A 37 8.83 5.80 9.17
N THR A 38 9.80 6.65 9.51
CA THR A 38 9.54 8.01 10.04
C THR A 38 8.77 8.87 9.03
N ARG A 39 9.09 8.76 7.73
CA ARG A 39 8.35 9.43 6.67
C ARG A 39 6.92 8.90 6.57
N ALA A 40 6.71 7.59 6.60
CA ALA A 40 5.38 6.98 6.53
C ALA A 40 4.45 7.45 7.66
N VAL A 41 4.94 7.49 8.90
CA VAL A 41 4.21 8.04 10.06
C VAL A 41 3.84 9.51 9.84
N ARG A 42 4.77 10.32 9.33
CA ARG A 42 4.50 11.74 9.01
C ARG A 42 3.46 11.90 7.89
N THR A 43 3.57 11.07 6.85
CA THR A 43 2.62 11.04 5.73
C THR A 43 1.22 10.70 6.23
N ALA A 44 1.08 9.72 7.13
CA ALA A 44 -0.21 9.37 7.75
C ALA A 44 -0.84 10.57 8.46
N LYS A 45 -0.07 11.30 9.27
CA LYS A 45 -0.54 12.52 9.92
C LYS A 45 -0.98 13.59 8.92
N SER A 46 -0.19 13.82 7.87
CA SER A 46 -0.49 14.82 6.83
C SER A 46 -1.81 14.50 6.11
N LEU A 47 -1.97 13.26 5.67
CA LEU A 47 -3.16 12.80 4.93
C LEU A 47 -4.45 12.84 5.75
N ARG A 48 -4.36 12.62 7.06
CA ARG A 48 -5.52 12.76 7.97
C ARG A 48 -5.98 14.21 8.11
N THR A 49 -5.09 15.19 7.98
CA THR A 49 -5.40 16.60 8.26
C THR A 49 -5.62 17.46 7.02
N ASP A 50 -4.89 17.19 5.95
CA ASP A 50 -5.02 17.92 4.68
C ASP A 50 -4.79 17.00 3.47
N PRO A 51 -5.75 16.11 3.17
CA PRO A 51 -5.59 15.08 2.15
C PRO A 51 -5.55 15.59 0.70
N LEU A 52 -5.77 16.87 0.41
CA LEU A 52 -5.98 17.33 -0.98
C LEU A 52 -4.87 18.24 -1.52
N THR A 53 -3.81 18.48 -0.74
CA THR A 53 -2.67 19.27 -1.21
C THR A 53 -1.84 18.52 -2.26
N THR A 54 -1.12 19.27 -3.10
CA THR A 54 -0.15 18.70 -4.04
C THR A 54 0.94 17.92 -3.34
N THR A 55 1.42 18.41 -2.19
CA THR A 55 2.36 17.67 -1.32
C THR A 55 1.78 16.34 -0.89
N THR A 56 0.52 16.31 -0.45
CA THR A 56 -0.13 15.05 -0.07
C THR A 56 -0.35 14.11 -1.24
N GLN A 57 -0.56 14.59 -2.46
CA GLN A 57 -0.60 13.72 -3.65
C GLN A 57 0.75 13.01 -3.85
N VAL A 58 1.86 13.74 -3.80
CA VAL A 58 3.21 13.17 -3.90
C VAL A 58 3.47 12.17 -2.77
N ASP A 59 3.01 12.47 -1.56
CA ASP A 59 3.17 11.58 -0.41
C ASP A 59 2.31 10.31 -0.53
N ARG A 60 1.10 10.38 -1.09
CA ARG A 60 0.28 9.19 -1.40
C ARG A 60 0.99 8.27 -2.38
N GLU A 61 1.45 8.84 -3.49
CA GLU A 61 2.14 8.09 -4.55
C GLU A 61 3.41 7.43 -4.02
N TRP A 62 4.20 8.17 -3.24
CA TRP A 62 5.38 7.62 -2.58
C TRP A 62 5.02 6.49 -1.62
N LEU A 63 4.00 6.68 -0.76
CA LEU A 63 3.62 5.68 0.24
C LEU A 63 3.17 4.38 -0.42
N ILE A 64 2.30 4.46 -1.43
CA ILE A 64 1.80 3.28 -2.15
C ILE A 64 2.97 2.54 -2.80
N LYS A 65 3.84 3.26 -3.50
CA LYS A 65 5.03 2.67 -4.11
C LYS A 65 5.95 2.02 -3.06
N TRP A 66 6.21 2.73 -1.96
CA TRP A 66 7.06 2.23 -0.90
C TRP A 66 6.49 0.96 -0.25
N LEU A 67 5.18 0.87 -0.05
CA LEU A 67 4.51 -0.34 0.48
C LEU A 67 4.58 -1.53 -0.47
N ILE A 68 4.56 -1.30 -1.78
CA ILE A 68 4.71 -2.36 -2.80
C ILE A 68 6.14 -2.89 -2.79
N GLU A 69 7.13 -2.04 -2.52
CA GLU A 69 8.55 -2.37 -2.68
C GLU A 69 9.18 -2.99 -1.41
N ILE A 70 8.69 -2.69 -0.20
CA ILE A 70 9.28 -3.21 1.04
C ILE A 70 8.78 -4.63 1.36
N PRO A 71 9.66 -5.54 1.80
CA PRO A 71 9.26 -6.90 2.16
C PRO A 71 8.82 -7.07 3.62
N ASP A 72 9.08 -6.11 4.50
CA ASP A 72 9.01 -6.28 5.96
C ASP A 72 7.76 -5.71 6.63
N ILE A 73 6.96 -4.92 5.91
CA ILE A 73 5.66 -4.40 6.38
C ILE A 73 4.60 -4.83 5.37
N SER A 74 3.59 -5.55 5.86
CA SER A 74 2.45 -5.97 5.05
C SER A 74 1.18 -5.29 5.57
N VAL A 75 0.47 -4.65 4.66
CA VAL A 75 -0.83 -4.03 4.90
C VAL A 75 -1.87 -4.85 4.16
N LYS A 76 -2.81 -5.43 4.90
CA LYS A 76 -3.92 -6.18 4.31
C LYS A 76 -5.10 -5.24 4.09
N LEU A 77 -5.07 -4.43 3.04
CA LEU A 77 -6.13 -3.45 2.80
C LEU A 77 -7.50 -4.13 2.67
N CYS A 78 -8.48 -3.65 3.45
CA CYS A 78 -9.89 -4.01 3.29
C CYS A 78 -10.72 -2.73 3.25
N SER A 79 -11.02 -2.20 2.06
CA SER A 79 -11.79 -0.96 1.94
C SER A 79 -13.29 -1.14 2.20
N ASN A 80 -13.78 -2.37 2.36
CA ASN A 80 -15.22 -2.65 2.53
C ASN A 80 -15.81 -1.96 3.77
N PHE A 81 -15.02 -1.70 4.81
CA PHE A 81 -15.47 -0.92 5.97
C PHE A 81 -15.99 0.45 5.56
N LEU A 82 -15.50 1.04 4.47
CA LEU A 82 -15.79 2.40 4.02
C LEU A 82 -17.01 2.50 3.11
N GLY A 83 -17.62 1.37 2.74
CA GLY A 83 -18.74 1.33 1.81
C GLY A 83 -18.36 1.83 0.40
N ASP A 84 -19.36 2.32 -0.33
CA ASP A 84 -19.15 2.94 -1.64
C ASP A 84 -18.68 4.39 -1.48
N LEU A 85 -17.51 4.70 -2.02
CA LEU A 85 -16.92 6.04 -2.00
C LEU A 85 -17.31 6.88 -3.24
N GLY A 86 -18.06 6.30 -4.19
CA GLY A 86 -18.47 6.95 -5.42
C GLY A 86 -17.34 7.05 -6.46
N ASN A 87 -17.51 7.96 -7.42
CA ASN A 87 -16.55 8.11 -8.51
C ASN A 87 -15.22 8.75 -8.05
N SER A 88 -14.13 8.41 -8.73
CA SER A 88 -12.79 8.87 -8.40
C SER A 88 -12.36 10.16 -9.11
N GLU A 89 -13.24 10.82 -9.87
CA GLU A 89 -12.87 11.96 -10.73
C GLU A 89 -12.35 13.16 -9.92
N ASN A 90 -12.90 13.37 -8.72
CA ASN A 90 -12.47 14.42 -7.80
C ASN A 90 -11.23 14.03 -6.95
N GLY A 91 -10.76 12.78 -7.05
CA GLY A 91 -9.64 12.25 -6.26
C GLY A 91 -9.93 12.01 -4.78
N TYR A 92 -11.12 12.30 -4.27
CA TYR A 92 -11.47 12.16 -2.85
C TYR A 92 -11.46 10.69 -2.38
N PRO A 93 -12.05 9.73 -3.12
CA PRO A 93 -11.95 8.31 -2.74
C PRO A 93 -10.50 7.84 -2.61
N GLY A 94 -9.65 8.22 -3.55
CA GLY A 94 -8.23 7.87 -3.52
C GLY A 94 -7.50 8.46 -2.32
N ALA A 95 -7.86 9.69 -1.91
CA ALA A 95 -7.29 10.31 -0.74
C ALA A 95 -7.74 9.65 0.57
N ILE A 96 -9.01 9.25 0.67
CA ILE A 96 -9.56 8.52 1.82
C ILE A 96 -8.89 7.14 1.96
N ILE A 97 -8.80 6.38 0.86
CA ILE A 97 -8.16 5.05 0.87
C ILE A 97 -6.67 5.16 1.20
N ALA A 98 -5.96 6.14 0.65
CA ALA A 98 -4.54 6.33 0.99
C ALA A 98 -4.35 6.70 2.46
N SER A 99 -5.28 7.46 3.05
CA SER A 99 -5.25 7.81 4.48
C SER A 99 -5.50 6.58 5.37
N MET A 100 -6.35 5.66 4.92
CA MET A 100 -6.54 4.34 5.54
C MET A 100 -5.21 3.58 5.57
N MET A 101 -4.61 3.34 4.41
CA MET A 101 -3.33 2.61 4.29
C MET A 101 -2.22 3.27 5.11
N ALA A 102 -2.10 4.60 5.06
CA ALA A 102 -1.09 5.33 5.81
C ALA A 102 -1.26 5.14 7.31
N SER A 103 -2.50 5.13 7.80
CA SER A 103 -2.78 4.97 9.22
C SER A 103 -2.57 3.54 9.71
N GLU A 104 -2.89 2.53 8.89
CA GLU A 104 -2.55 1.13 9.17
C GLU A 104 -1.02 0.94 9.30
N VAL A 105 -0.25 1.51 8.37
CA VAL A 105 1.22 1.42 8.42
C VAL A 105 1.81 2.18 9.59
N SER A 106 1.31 3.40 9.86
CA SER A 106 1.75 4.18 11.03
C SER A 106 1.56 3.35 12.29
N PHE A 107 0.37 2.75 12.45
CA PHE A 107 0.06 1.90 13.60
C PHE A 107 1.02 0.69 13.71
N ILE A 108 1.29 0.00 12.60
CA ILE A 108 2.23 -1.14 12.55
C ILE A 108 3.65 -0.70 12.99
N ILE A 109 4.10 0.47 12.54
CA ILE A 109 5.42 1.02 12.88
C ILE A 109 5.50 1.42 14.35
N GLU A 110 4.45 2.08 14.86
CA GLU A 110 4.40 2.62 16.21
C GLU A 110 4.09 1.54 17.27
N HIS A 111 3.49 0.42 16.85
CA HIS A 111 3.09 -0.71 17.71
C HIS A 111 3.56 -2.05 17.13
N PRO A 112 4.89 -2.31 17.08
CA PRO A 112 5.43 -3.53 16.49
C PRO A 112 4.98 -4.82 17.20
N ASP A 113 4.57 -4.73 18.47
CA ASP A 113 3.98 -5.82 19.26
C ASP A 113 2.54 -6.18 18.84
N LYS A 114 1.84 -5.30 18.11
CA LYS A 114 0.44 -5.46 17.70
C LYS A 114 0.25 -5.70 16.21
N THR A 115 1.31 -5.96 15.47
CA THR A 115 1.26 -6.18 14.01
C THR A 115 0.38 -7.36 13.58
N LYS A 116 0.09 -8.30 14.49
CA LYS A 116 -0.80 -9.44 14.24
C LYS A 116 -2.24 -9.21 14.73
N ASP A 117 -2.49 -8.12 15.44
CA ASP A 117 -3.83 -7.71 15.88
C ASP A 117 -4.53 -7.00 14.72
N SER A 118 -5.17 -7.80 13.86
CA SER A 118 -5.84 -7.26 12.66
C SER A 118 -6.94 -6.27 13.03
N ASP A 119 -7.68 -6.48 14.12
CA ASP A 119 -8.71 -5.54 14.58
C ASP A 119 -8.11 -4.17 14.89
N ALA A 120 -6.99 -4.14 15.61
CA ALA A 120 -6.33 -2.88 15.96
C ALA A 120 -5.75 -2.16 14.73
N VAL A 121 -5.16 -2.91 13.79
CA VAL A 121 -4.64 -2.35 12.53
C VAL A 121 -5.79 -1.76 11.70
N TYR A 122 -6.85 -2.53 11.46
CA TYR A 122 -8.01 -2.06 10.70
C TYR A 122 -8.72 -0.89 11.37
N PHE A 123 -8.82 -0.91 12.69
CA PHE A 123 -9.39 0.20 13.45
C PHE A 123 -8.57 1.48 13.21
N ALA A 124 -7.25 1.41 13.25
CA ALA A 124 -6.39 2.55 12.93
C ALA A 124 -6.56 3.03 11.48
N GLY A 125 -6.74 2.09 10.53
CA GLY A 125 -7.03 2.40 9.14
C GLY A 125 -8.34 3.15 8.95
N VAL A 126 -9.45 2.60 9.47
CA VAL A 126 -10.77 3.24 9.40
C VAL A 126 -10.73 4.61 10.10
N GLU A 127 -10.01 4.71 11.23
CA GLU A 127 -9.84 5.99 11.91
C GLU A 127 -9.17 7.04 11.01
N GLY A 128 -8.12 6.65 10.28
CA GLY A 128 -7.42 7.51 9.34
C GLY A 128 -8.27 7.94 8.14
N ALA A 129 -9.08 7.01 7.61
CA ALA A 129 -10.00 7.26 6.51
C ALA A 129 -11.04 8.32 6.88
N LEU A 130 -11.65 8.18 8.06
CA LEU A 130 -12.68 9.11 8.55
C LEU A 130 -12.12 10.50 8.86
N ASP A 131 -10.89 10.60 9.37
CA ASP A 131 -10.25 11.91 9.55
C ASP A 131 -10.03 12.62 8.21
N SER A 132 -9.54 11.89 7.21
CA SER A 132 -9.39 12.39 5.85
C SER A 132 -10.72 12.84 5.26
N TYR A 133 -11.76 12.03 5.42
CA TYR A 133 -13.12 12.37 5.01
C TYR A 133 -13.62 13.67 5.65
N GLN A 134 -13.48 13.81 6.97
CA GLN A 134 -13.87 15.02 7.69
C GLN A 134 -13.01 16.24 7.30
N ALA A 135 -11.73 16.03 6.96
CA ALA A 135 -10.86 17.08 6.45
C ALA A 135 -11.29 17.56 5.05
N ILE A 136 -11.76 16.65 4.19
CA ILE A 136 -12.36 16.98 2.89
C ILE A 136 -13.67 17.75 3.09
N GLN A 137 -14.57 17.28 3.96
CA GLN A 137 -15.83 17.97 4.26
C GLN A 137 -15.63 19.43 4.70
N LYS A 138 -14.59 19.71 5.50
CA LYS A 138 -14.27 21.08 5.92
C LYS A 138 -13.95 22.03 4.76
N LYS A 139 -13.51 21.50 3.61
CA LYS A 139 -13.22 22.27 2.39
C LYS A 139 -14.39 22.23 1.42
N GLU A 140 -15.06 21.08 1.33
CA GLU A 140 -16.16 20.79 0.41
C GLU A 140 -17.41 20.40 1.20
N LEU A 141 -18.15 21.40 1.68
CA LEU A 141 -19.28 21.21 2.59
C LEU A 141 -20.42 20.36 2.02
N ASN A 142 -20.46 20.14 0.71
CA ASN A 142 -21.46 19.30 0.05
C ASN A 142 -20.99 17.85 -0.17
N TYR A 143 -19.76 17.51 0.21
CA TYR A 143 -19.22 16.17 0.04
C TYR A 143 -19.70 15.26 1.18
N HIS A 144 -20.86 14.65 0.96
CA HIS A 144 -21.48 13.72 1.89
C HIS A 144 -21.51 12.30 1.31
N LEU A 145 -21.18 11.34 2.17
CA LEU A 145 -21.19 9.92 1.87
C LEU A 145 -21.95 9.29 3.03
N PRO A 146 -23.24 8.90 2.84
CA PRO A 146 -24.10 8.48 3.93
C PRO A 146 -23.48 7.42 4.83
N HIS A 147 -22.77 6.45 4.24
CA HIS A 147 -22.07 5.41 4.99
C HIS A 147 -20.95 5.99 5.87
N LEU A 148 -20.10 6.89 5.36
CA LEU A 148 -19.04 7.50 6.17
C LEU A 148 -19.59 8.47 7.23
N ASP A 149 -20.68 9.19 6.92
CA ASP A 149 -21.40 10.00 7.91
C ASP A 149 -21.91 9.13 9.07
N GLU A 150 -22.45 7.93 8.79
CA GLU A 150 -22.82 6.96 9.82
C GLU A 150 -21.62 6.45 10.64
N LEU A 151 -20.48 6.18 10.00
CA LEU A 151 -19.26 5.76 10.70
C LEU A 151 -18.70 6.85 11.61
N VAL A 152 -18.77 8.12 11.20
CA VAL A 152 -18.45 9.26 12.06
C VAL A 152 -19.35 9.26 13.29
N GLN A 153 -20.66 9.04 13.13
CA GLN A 153 -21.57 8.93 14.29
C GLN A 153 -21.23 7.73 15.18
N LYS A 154 -20.87 6.57 14.61
CA LYS A 154 -20.44 5.40 15.41
C LYS A 154 -19.17 5.70 16.19
N ARG A 155 -18.22 6.44 15.62
CA ARG A 155 -17.01 6.90 16.31
C ARG A 155 -17.35 7.78 17.51
N GLU A 156 -18.20 8.77 17.32
CA GLU A 156 -18.64 9.68 18.39
C GLU A 156 -19.37 8.95 19.53
N GLN A 157 -20.08 7.88 19.20
CA GLN A 157 -20.75 7.01 20.16
C GLN A 157 -19.83 5.96 20.82
N GLY A 158 -18.55 5.89 20.44
CA GLY A 158 -17.61 4.87 20.93
C GLY A 158 -17.83 3.47 20.35
N LYS A 159 -18.64 3.33 19.30
CA LYS A 159 -19.05 2.05 18.68
C LYS A 159 -18.25 1.67 17.43
N LEU A 160 -17.35 2.53 16.96
CA LEU A 160 -16.57 2.24 15.74
C LEU A 160 -15.72 0.97 15.88
N LYS A 161 -15.14 0.72 17.06
CA LYS A 161 -14.31 -0.48 17.30
C LYS A 161 -15.12 -1.77 17.13
N GLU A 162 -16.36 -1.79 17.62
CA GLU A 162 -17.28 -2.93 17.49
C GLU A 162 -17.68 -3.18 16.03
N TYR A 163 -17.93 -2.10 15.29
CA TYR A 163 -18.20 -2.16 13.85
C TYR A 163 -17.03 -2.82 13.09
N VAL A 164 -15.81 -2.32 13.31
CA VAL A 164 -14.61 -2.87 12.65
C VAL A 164 -14.41 -4.35 13.02
N HIS A 165 -14.53 -4.70 14.30
CA HIS A 165 -14.39 -6.09 14.75
C HIS A 165 -15.37 -7.03 14.03
N THR A 166 -16.64 -6.65 13.93
CA THR A 166 -17.68 -7.46 13.27
C THR A 166 -17.29 -7.77 11.83
N ASP A 167 -16.86 -6.77 11.08
CA ASP A 167 -16.46 -6.93 9.68
C ASP A 167 -15.15 -7.74 9.54
N VAL A 168 -14.18 -7.57 10.45
CA VAL A 168 -12.94 -8.38 10.45
C VAL A 168 -13.23 -9.86 10.68
N THR A 169 -14.16 -10.19 11.60
CA THR A 169 -14.56 -11.58 11.80
C THR A 169 -15.15 -12.19 10.52
N GLY A 170 -15.92 -11.41 9.75
CA GLY A 170 -16.42 -11.83 8.43
C GLY A 170 -15.31 -12.13 7.41
N LEU A 171 -14.25 -11.32 7.36
CA LEU A 171 -13.09 -11.54 6.47
C LEU A 171 -12.30 -12.82 6.82
N ASN A 172 -12.17 -13.11 8.11
CA ASN A 172 -11.48 -14.31 8.56
C ASN A 172 -12.27 -15.58 8.20
N VAL A 173 -13.60 -15.51 8.21
CA VAL A 173 -14.47 -16.63 7.79
C VAL A 173 -14.36 -16.86 6.28
N SER A 174 -14.39 -15.81 5.45
CA SER A 174 -14.30 -15.97 3.98
C SER A 174 -12.95 -16.55 3.55
N SER A 175 -11.85 -16.05 4.12
CA SER A 175 -10.49 -16.54 3.81
C SER A 175 -10.16 -17.92 4.39
N GLY A 176 -10.95 -18.41 5.35
CA GLY A 176 -10.92 -19.80 5.83
C GLY A 176 -11.64 -20.74 4.87
N SER A 177 -12.82 -20.36 4.40
CA SER A 177 -13.63 -21.15 3.46
C SER A 177 -12.93 -21.42 2.13
N GLU A 178 -12.14 -20.47 1.60
CA GLU A 178 -11.40 -20.66 0.35
C GLU A 178 -10.19 -21.61 0.49
N ARG A 179 -9.67 -21.78 1.71
CA ARG A 179 -8.52 -22.67 1.99
C ARG A 179 -8.91 -24.12 2.23
N GLU A 180 -10.16 -24.41 2.58
CA GLU A 180 -10.66 -25.79 2.75
C GLU A 180 -11.14 -26.42 1.42
N SER A 181 -11.21 -25.64 0.34
CA SER A 181 -11.62 -26.07 -1.00
C SER A 181 -10.48 -26.37 -1.98
N LEU A 182 -9.22 -26.40 -1.50
CA LEU A 182 -8.01 -26.77 -2.26
C LEU A 182 -7.32 -27.97 -1.62
#